data_AF-A0A2T1E7U4-F1
#
_entry.id   AF-A0A2T1E7U4-F1
#
_cell.length_a   1.000
_cell.length_b   1.000
_cell.length_c   1.000
_cell.angle_alpha   90.00
_cell.angle_beta   90.00
_cell.angle_gamma   90.00
#
_symmetry.space_group_name_H-M   'P 1'
#
loop_
_entity.id
_entity.type
_entity.pdbx_description
1 polymer ?
#
loop_
_entity_poly.entity_id
_entity_poly.type
_entity_poly.pdbx_seq_one_letter_code
_entity_poly.pdbx_strand_id
1 'polypeptide(L)'
;MVRYTLPQSPEIILTVKGKDSAKAREEAMDKLMLLMDEGKLPTELVEGFGPKQFVEVRDIEDAASDGEDAITEAVQILSNLASLKLKVMESREEALKIRAAIDILFTDEAVTAEEISSLKDGFKVLKNFAQANVRYRDARGKAEVARAILDEALQSVEPENKSQKSAK
;
A
#
# COMPACT_ATOMS: atom_id res chain seq x y z
N MET A 1 11.35 -17.38 4.94
CA MET A 1 12.60 -18.09 4.58
C MET A 1 13.52 -17.95 5.78
N VAL A 2 14.44 -18.88 6.01
CA VAL A 2 15.42 -18.81 7.12
C VAL A 2 16.79 -18.50 6.54
N ARG A 3 17.59 -17.73 7.28
CA ARG A 3 18.94 -17.34 6.88
C ARG A 3 19.96 -17.85 7.89
N TYR A 4 21.08 -18.30 7.38
CA TYR A 4 22.19 -18.78 8.19
C TYR A 4 23.50 -18.12 7.79
N THR A 5 24.40 -18.00 8.75
CA THR A 5 25.77 -17.56 8.53
C THR A 5 26.77 -18.48 9.23
N LEU A 6 28.04 -18.29 8.92
CA LEU A 6 29.17 -18.98 9.52
C LEU A 6 29.75 -18.13 10.65
N PRO A 7 30.04 -18.68 11.84
CA PRO A 7 30.69 -17.94 12.92
C PRO A 7 32.00 -17.25 12.51
N GLN A 8 32.77 -17.92 11.65
CA GLN A 8 34.06 -17.45 11.14
C GLN A 8 33.95 -16.53 9.92
N SER A 9 32.78 -16.49 9.27
CA SER A 9 32.52 -15.71 8.06
C SER A 9 31.09 -15.15 8.09
N PRO A 10 30.83 -14.12 8.93
CA PRO A 10 29.52 -13.47 9.05
C PRO A 10 29.00 -12.87 7.73
N GLU A 11 29.90 -12.59 6.80
CA GLU A 11 29.61 -12.06 5.47
C GLU A 11 28.92 -13.06 4.53
N ILE A 12 29.00 -14.36 4.83
CA ILE A 12 28.32 -15.39 4.03
C ILE A 12 26.92 -15.58 4.57
N ILE A 13 25.91 -15.28 3.74
CA ILE A 13 24.50 -15.48 4.06
C ILE A 13 23.91 -16.59 3.17
N LEU A 14 23.46 -17.65 3.83
CA LEU A 14 22.81 -18.81 3.19
C LEU A 14 21.31 -18.77 3.46
N THR A 15 20.52 -18.47 2.42
CA THR A 15 19.06 -18.39 2.51
C THR A 15 18.40 -19.71 2.11
N VAL A 16 17.53 -20.25 2.96
CA VAL A 16 16.82 -21.52 2.75
C VAL A 16 15.31 -21.33 2.92
N LYS A 17 14.50 -22.12 2.21
CA LYS A 17 13.03 -22.05 2.31
C LYS A 17 12.56 -22.65 3.65
N GLY A 18 11.50 -22.08 4.22
CA GLY A 18 10.94 -22.55 5.49
C GLY A 18 11.44 -21.79 6.73
N LYS A 19 11.38 -22.47 7.88
CA LYS A 19 11.77 -21.98 9.22
C LYS A 19 13.03 -22.71 9.72
N ASP A 20 13.68 -22.20 10.77
CA ASP A 20 14.81 -22.89 11.39
C ASP A 20 14.45 -24.33 11.79
N SER A 21 15.20 -25.28 11.26
CA SER A 21 14.99 -26.71 11.47
C SER A 21 16.25 -27.49 11.06
N ALA A 22 16.37 -28.73 11.55
CA ALA A 22 17.48 -29.61 11.16
C ALA A 22 17.58 -29.78 9.63
N LYS A 23 16.43 -29.96 8.97
CA LYS A 23 16.34 -30.07 7.51
C LYS A 23 16.80 -28.79 6.79
N ALA A 24 16.38 -27.61 7.27
CA ALA A 24 16.80 -26.35 6.68
C ALA A 24 18.32 -26.09 6.84
N ARG A 25 18.92 -26.62 7.92
CA ARG A 25 20.37 -26.55 8.16
C ARG A 25 21.16 -27.54 7.30
N GLU A 26 20.60 -28.71 7.02
CA GLU A 26 21.14 -29.65 6.02
C GLU A 26 21.12 -29.02 4.62
N GLU A 27 20.01 -28.42 4.22
CA GLU A 27 19.91 -27.68 2.95
C GLU A 27 20.88 -26.48 2.88
N ALA A 28 21.16 -25.83 4.02
CA ALA A 28 22.20 -24.79 4.09
C ALA A 28 23.61 -25.37 3.91
N MET A 29 23.87 -26.58 4.43
CA MET A 29 25.15 -27.28 4.22
C MET A 29 25.36 -27.62 2.75
N ASP A 30 24.32 -28.09 2.05
CA ASP A 30 24.41 -28.38 0.61
C ASP A 30 24.82 -27.13 -0.19
N LYS A 31 24.27 -25.96 0.17
CA LYS A 31 24.66 -24.68 -0.45
C LYS A 31 26.08 -24.25 -0.09
N LEU A 32 26.51 -24.51 1.14
CA LEU A 32 27.88 -24.22 1.57
C LEU A 32 28.89 -25.06 0.77
N MET A 33 28.61 -26.34 0.55
CA MET A 33 29.44 -27.22 -0.26
C MET A 33 29.56 -26.71 -1.70
N LEU A 34 28.46 -26.24 -2.31
CA LEU A 34 28.50 -25.61 -3.63
C LEU A 34 29.41 -24.36 -3.67
N LEU A 35 29.37 -23.51 -2.64
CA LEU A 35 30.24 -22.34 -2.56
C LEU A 35 31.72 -22.71 -2.38
N MET A 36 32.01 -23.82 -1.70
CA MET A 36 33.36 -24.37 -1.58
C MET A 36 33.87 -24.88 -2.93
N ASP A 37 33.03 -25.62 -3.67
CA ASP A 37 33.36 -26.12 -5.01
C ASP A 37 33.59 -24.97 -6.01
N GLU A 38 32.85 -23.87 -5.86
CA GLU A 38 33.02 -22.66 -6.66
C GLU A 38 34.21 -21.79 -6.23
N GLY A 39 34.94 -22.16 -5.16
CA GLY A 39 36.07 -21.39 -4.63
C GLY A 39 35.68 -20.01 -4.08
N LYS A 40 34.40 -19.84 -3.70
CA LYS A 40 33.84 -18.57 -3.20
C LYS A 40 33.83 -18.47 -1.69
N LEU A 41 34.41 -19.45 -0.99
CA LEU A 41 34.57 -19.42 0.45
C LEU A 41 35.83 -18.60 0.81
N PRO A 42 35.70 -17.43 1.46
CA PRO A 42 36.82 -16.54 1.75
C PRO A 42 37.69 -17.04 2.91
N THR A 43 37.18 -17.96 3.74
CA THR A 43 37.88 -18.53 4.89
C THR A 43 37.70 -20.05 4.94
N GLU A 44 38.66 -20.77 5.50
CA GLU A 44 38.53 -22.21 5.71
C GLU A 44 37.52 -22.51 6.83
N LEU A 45 36.75 -23.58 6.66
CA LEU A 45 35.84 -24.05 7.71
C LEU A 45 36.62 -24.70 8.85
N VAL A 46 36.09 -24.59 10.06
CA VAL A 46 36.63 -25.31 11.23
C VAL A 46 36.54 -26.82 10.97
N GLU A 47 37.57 -27.57 11.37
CA GLU A 47 37.59 -29.03 11.25
C GLU A 47 36.34 -29.66 11.91
N GLY A 48 35.60 -30.47 11.15
CA GLY A 48 34.34 -31.08 11.61
C GLY A 48 33.11 -30.16 11.56
N PHE A 49 33.14 -29.05 10.81
CA PHE A 49 31.99 -28.15 10.66
C PHE A 49 30.73 -28.89 10.19
N GLY A 50 29.65 -28.79 10.97
CA GLY A 50 28.37 -29.48 10.72
C GLY A 50 27.15 -28.55 10.72
N PRO A 51 25.98 -29.03 10.26
CA PRO A 51 24.76 -28.21 10.10
C PRO A 51 24.28 -27.50 11.38
N LYS A 52 24.61 -28.03 12.56
CA LYS A 52 24.25 -27.44 13.85
C LYS A 52 25.07 -26.20 14.21
N GLN A 53 26.18 -25.95 13.52
CA GLN A 53 27.09 -24.84 13.81
C GLN A 53 26.78 -23.58 12.99
N PHE A 54 25.81 -23.66 12.08
CA PHE A 54 25.25 -22.47 11.45
C PHE A 54 24.63 -21.53 12.51
N VAL A 55 24.93 -20.25 12.41
CA VAL A 55 24.27 -19.22 13.21
C VAL A 55 23.04 -18.78 12.44
N GLU A 56 21.85 -18.91 13.04
CA GLU A 56 20.63 -18.34 12.47
C GLU A 56 20.77 -16.82 12.49
N VAL A 57 20.76 -16.23 11.30
CA VAL A 57 20.75 -14.77 11.17
C VAL A 57 19.33 -14.32 11.38
N ARG A 58 19.05 -13.90 12.62
CA ARG A 58 17.82 -13.19 12.98
C ARG A 58 18.07 -11.70 12.73
N ASP A 59 18.16 -11.33 11.46
CA ASP A 59 18.17 -9.92 11.14
C ASP A 59 16.80 -9.33 11.48
N ILE A 60 16.81 -8.08 11.92
CA ILE A 60 15.65 -7.21 12.21
C ILE A 60 14.85 -6.90 10.92
N GLU A 61 15.00 -7.72 9.88
CA GLU A 61 14.50 -7.53 8.52
C GLU A 61 13.00 -7.79 8.35
N ASP A 62 12.32 -8.39 9.33
CA ASP A 62 10.85 -8.37 9.34
C ASP A 62 10.33 -6.93 9.45
N ALA A 63 11.08 -6.00 10.06
CA ALA A 63 10.67 -4.60 10.14
C ALA A 63 10.86 -3.81 8.84
N ALA A 64 11.82 -4.21 7.98
CA ALA A 64 12.05 -3.55 6.69
C ALA A 64 11.10 -4.05 5.60
N SER A 65 10.78 -5.36 5.59
CA SER A 65 9.73 -5.93 4.73
C SER A 65 8.36 -5.36 5.06
N ASP A 66 8.01 -5.26 6.36
CA ASP A 66 6.74 -4.67 6.78
C ASP A 66 6.63 -3.19 6.37
N GLY A 67 7.74 -2.44 6.38
CA GLY A 67 7.79 -1.05 5.94
C GLY A 67 7.56 -0.88 4.44
N GLU A 68 8.24 -1.68 3.60
CA GLU A 68 8.06 -1.64 2.15
C GLU A 68 6.67 -2.12 1.72
N ASP A 69 6.13 -3.14 2.39
CA ASP A 69 4.76 -3.62 2.19
C ASP A 69 3.72 -2.56 2.60
N ALA A 70 3.93 -1.87 3.73
CA ALA A 70 3.07 -0.78 4.19
C ALA A 70 3.10 0.42 3.21
N ILE A 71 4.25 0.76 2.63
CA ILE A 71 4.37 1.79 1.60
C ILE A 71 3.58 1.38 0.35
N THR A 72 3.71 0.13 -0.07
CA THR A 72 2.99 -0.40 -1.24
C THR A 72 1.47 -0.35 -1.04
N GLU A 73 0.99 -0.78 0.12
CA GLU A 73 -0.43 -0.69 0.49
C GLU A 73 -0.91 0.77 0.54
N ALA A 74 -0.11 1.66 1.10
CA ALA A 74 -0.43 3.09 1.18
C ALA A 74 -0.61 3.72 -0.21
N VAL A 75 0.30 3.45 -1.15
CA VAL A 75 0.19 3.92 -2.54
C VAL A 75 -1.08 3.38 -3.20
N GLN A 76 -1.40 2.10 -2.99
CA GLN A 76 -2.61 1.48 -3.57
C GLN A 76 -3.90 2.10 -3.03
N ILE A 77 -3.95 2.42 -1.72
CA ILE A 77 -5.08 3.11 -1.09
C ILE A 77 -5.23 4.51 -1.68
N LEU A 78 -4.15 5.27 -1.85
CA LEU A 78 -4.18 6.61 -2.44
C LEU A 78 -4.58 6.57 -3.92
N SER A 79 -4.11 5.58 -4.68
CA SER A 79 -4.52 5.36 -6.07
C SER A 79 -6.03 5.12 -6.18
N ASN A 80 -6.58 4.24 -5.34
CA ASN A 80 -8.01 4.00 -5.27
C ASN A 80 -8.80 5.27 -4.89
N LEU A 81 -8.30 6.07 -3.93
CA LEU A 81 -8.90 7.36 -3.59
C LEU A 81 -8.93 8.30 -4.81
N ALA A 82 -7.84 8.38 -5.58
CA ALA A 82 -7.76 9.21 -6.77
C ALA A 82 -8.80 8.81 -7.83
N SER A 83 -8.95 7.51 -8.10
CA SER A 83 -9.99 7.00 -9.01
C SER A 83 -11.40 7.33 -8.52
N LEU A 84 -11.66 7.18 -7.22
CA LEU A 84 -12.96 7.53 -6.62
C LEU A 84 -13.23 9.04 -6.70
N LYS A 85 -12.21 9.88 -6.47
CA LYS A 85 -12.32 11.34 -6.58
C LYS A 85 -12.73 11.75 -7.99
N LEU A 86 -12.07 11.18 -9.01
CA LEU A 86 -12.39 11.44 -10.41
C LEU A 86 -13.85 11.10 -10.71
N LYS A 87 -14.29 9.90 -10.34
CA LYS A 87 -15.68 9.44 -10.56
C LYS A 87 -16.73 10.33 -9.89
N VAL A 88 -16.45 10.82 -8.68
CA VAL A 88 -17.31 11.79 -7.99
C VAL A 88 -17.34 13.11 -8.74
N MET A 89 -16.19 13.61 -9.20
CA MET A 89 -16.10 14.87 -9.94
C MET A 89 -16.84 14.84 -11.27
N GLU A 90 -16.75 13.74 -12.03
CA GLU A 90 -17.41 13.56 -13.33
C GLU A 90 -18.93 13.76 -13.28
N SER A 91 -19.58 13.31 -12.21
CA SER A 91 -21.04 13.35 -12.06
C SER A 91 -21.54 14.42 -11.10
N ARG A 92 -20.64 15.21 -10.49
CA ARG A 92 -20.98 16.15 -9.41
C ARG A 92 -21.95 17.23 -9.84
N GLU A 93 -21.65 17.92 -10.94
CA GLU A 93 -22.45 19.07 -11.37
C GLU A 93 -23.88 18.65 -11.72
N GLU A 94 -24.02 17.61 -12.53
CA GLU A 94 -25.31 17.09 -12.97
C GLU A 94 -26.11 16.53 -11.79
N ALA A 95 -25.49 15.76 -10.90
CA ALA A 95 -26.17 15.24 -9.72
C ALA A 95 -26.66 16.35 -8.77
N LEU A 96 -25.90 17.43 -8.61
CA LEU A 96 -26.32 18.57 -7.77
C LEU A 96 -27.50 19.33 -8.39
N LYS A 97 -27.53 19.48 -9.72
CA LYS A 97 -28.69 20.05 -10.44
C LYS A 97 -29.94 19.21 -10.20
N ILE A 98 -29.83 17.88 -10.34
CA ILE A 98 -30.95 16.96 -10.10
C ILE A 98 -31.38 16.98 -8.63
N ARG A 99 -30.43 17.04 -7.69
CA ARG A 99 -30.77 17.15 -6.26
C ARG A 99 -31.57 18.42 -5.95
N ALA A 100 -31.20 19.55 -6.55
CA ALA A 100 -31.98 20.79 -6.39
C ALA A 100 -33.38 20.66 -7.02
N ALA A 101 -33.47 20.04 -8.20
CA ALA A 101 -34.74 19.79 -8.86
C ALA A 101 -35.69 18.86 -8.06
N ILE A 102 -35.18 18.03 -7.15
CA ILE A 102 -36.02 17.22 -6.24
C ILE A 102 -36.89 18.10 -5.34
N ASP A 103 -36.47 19.31 -5.00
CA ASP A 103 -37.20 20.15 -4.05
C ASP A 103 -38.60 20.52 -4.57
N ILE A 104 -38.83 20.48 -5.90
CA ILE A 104 -40.15 20.66 -6.52
C ILE A 104 -41.17 19.59 -6.08
N LEU A 105 -40.71 18.41 -5.66
CA LEU A 105 -41.59 17.35 -5.14
C LEU A 105 -42.10 17.65 -3.73
N PHE A 106 -41.54 18.66 -3.08
CA PHE A 106 -41.86 19.06 -1.72
C PHE A 106 -42.50 20.45 -1.65
N THR A 107 -42.84 21.05 -2.80
CA THR A 107 -43.59 22.30 -2.90
C THR A 107 -45.03 22.03 -3.34
N ASP A 108 -45.94 22.97 -3.04
CA ASP A 108 -47.33 22.94 -3.53
C ASP A 108 -47.47 23.53 -4.94
N GLU A 109 -46.35 23.75 -5.64
CA GLU A 109 -46.35 24.32 -6.98
C GLU A 109 -46.84 23.29 -8.02
N ALA A 110 -47.59 23.77 -9.02
CA ALA A 110 -48.06 22.91 -10.09
C ALA A 110 -46.87 22.46 -10.95
N VAL A 111 -46.66 21.15 -11.07
CA VAL A 111 -45.55 20.56 -11.83
C VAL A 111 -46.06 19.95 -13.13
N THR A 112 -45.32 20.16 -14.22
CA THR A 112 -45.63 19.57 -15.53
C THR A 112 -45.18 18.11 -15.63
N ALA A 113 -45.78 17.35 -16.54
CA ALA A 113 -45.37 15.96 -16.79
C ALA A 113 -43.92 15.87 -17.31
N GLU A 114 -43.47 16.88 -18.05
CA GLU A 114 -42.11 16.98 -18.61
C GLU A 114 -41.06 17.15 -17.51
N GLU A 115 -41.31 18.03 -16.54
CA GLU A 115 -40.45 18.22 -15.36
C GLU A 115 -40.32 16.94 -14.54
N ILE A 116 -41.44 16.24 -14.30
CA ILE A 116 -41.44 14.95 -13.59
C ILE A 116 -40.67 13.88 -14.38
N SER A 117 -40.78 13.86 -15.72
CA SER A 117 -40.04 12.91 -16.55
C SER A 117 -38.53 13.18 -16.49
N SER A 118 -38.12 14.44 -16.66
CA SER A 118 -36.70 14.83 -16.57
C SER A 118 -36.11 14.51 -15.21
N LEU A 119 -36.87 14.74 -14.12
CA LEU A 119 -36.46 14.40 -12.77
C LEU A 119 -36.27 12.87 -12.59
N LYS A 120 -37.18 12.06 -13.13
CA LYS A 120 -37.07 10.60 -13.10
C LYS A 120 -35.83 10.10 -13.82
N ASP A 121 -35.52 10.65 -14.99
CA ASP A 121 -34.32 10.29 -15.75
C ASP A 121 -33.04 10.63 -14.99
N GLY A 122 -33.05 11.78 -14.28
CA GLY A 122 -31.96 12.22 -13.42
C GLY A 122 -31.68 11.33 -12.21
N PHE A 123 -32.65 10.58 -11.69
CA PHE A 123 -32.44 9.78 -10.47
C PHE A 123 -31.33 8.75 -10.60
N LYS A 124 -31.10 8.21 -11.80
CA LYS A 124 -29.98 7.28 -12.03
C LYS A 124 -28.63 7.96 -11.79
N VAL A 125 -28.46 9.19 -12.30
CA VAL A 125 -27.25 10.00 -12.11
C VAL A 125 -27.07 10.34 -10.64
N LEU A 126 -28.13 10.84 -9.98
CA LEU A 126 -28.08 11.18 -8.56
C LEU A 126 -27.72 9.96 -7.69
N LYS A 127 -28.32 8.79 -7.95
CA LYS A 127 -28.01 7.54 -7.24
C LYS A 127 -26.54 7.17 -7.40
N ASN A 128 -26.04 7.19 -8.63
CA ASN A 128 -24.66 6.80 -8.92
C ASN A 128 -23.66 7.75 -8.26
N PHE A 129 -23.91 9.05 -8.33
CA PHE A 129 -23.12 10.07 -7.63
C PHE A 129 -23.14 9.86 -6.12
N ALA A 130 -24.33 9.66 -5.52
CA ALA A 130 -24.45 9.45 -4.08
C ALA A 130 -23.66 8.22 -3.62
N GLN A 131 -23.78 7.08 -4.31
CA GLN A 131 -23.01 5.87 -4.00
C GLN A 131 -21.50 6.07 -4.18
N ALA A 132 -21.07 6.77 -5.22
CA ALA A 132 -19.66 7.10 -5.43
C ALA A 132 -19.13 8.04 -4.33
N ASN A 133 -19.93 9.03 -3.92
CA ASN A 133 -19.56 10.00 -2.90
C ASN A 133 -19.42 9.36 -1.52
N VAL A 134 -20.29 8.41 -1.17
CA VAL A 134 -20.15 7.60 0.06
C VAL A 134 -18.84 6.80 0.03
N ARG A 135 -18.59 6.04 -1.05
CA ARG A 135 -17.34 5.26 -1.19
C ARG A 135 -16.09 6.14 -1.12
N TYR A 136 -16.13 7.31 -1.77
CA TYR A 136 -15.04 8.29 -1.73
C TYR A 136 -14.79 8.79 -0.30
N ARG A 137 -15.85 9.14 0.44
CA ARG A 137 -15.73 9.60 1.83
C ARG A 137 -15.13 8.51 2.73
N ASP A 138 -15.58 7.27 2.56
CA ASP A 138 -15.08 6.14 3.35
C ASP A 138 -13.60 5.83 3.00
N ALA A 139 -13.26 5.89 1.71
CA ALA A 139 -11.87 5.72 1.25
C ALA A 139 -10.96 6.85 1.75
N ARG A 140 -11.47 8.08 1.87
CA ARG A 140 -10.70 9.23 2.34
C ARG A 140 -10.17 9.05 3.76
N GLY A 141 -10.96 8.45 4.67
CA GLY A 141 -10.49 8.16 6.03
C GLY A 141 -9.30 7.19 6.05
N LYS A 142 -9.33 6.14 5.22
CA LYS A 142 -8.19 5.21 5.09
C LYS A 142 -6.98 5.85 4.41
N ALA A 143 -7.24 6.71 3.45
CA ALA A 143 -6.20 7.43 2.71
C ALA A 143 -5.44 8.45 3.56
N GLU A 144 -6.05 9.00 4.61
CA GLU A 144 -5.34 9.87 5.57
C GLU A 144 -4.25 9.11 6.33
N VAL A 145 -4.53 7.85 6.73
CA VAL A 145 -3.53 6.97 7.35
C VAL A 145 -2.44 6.57 6.35
N ALA A 146 -2.84 6.16 5.14
CA ALA A 146 -1.89 5.82 4.06
C ALA A 146 -0.96 7.00 3.72
N ARG A 147 -1.50 8.22 3.71
CA ARG A 147 -0.70 9.43 3.50
C ARG A 147 0.35 9.60 4.60
N ALA A 148 0.00 9.40 5.87
CA ALA A 148 0.97 9.53 6.96
C ALA A 148 2.14 8.53 6.83
N ILE A 149 1.85 7.28 6.44
CA ILE A 149 2.87 6.24 6.19
C ILE A 149 3.84 6.69 5.09
N LEU A 150 3.31 7.23 3.99
CA LEU A 150 4.12 7.76 2.90
C LEU A 150 4.92 9.00 3.31
N ASP A 151 4.31 9.94 4.02
CA ASP A 151 4.97 11.16 4.50
C ASP A 151 6.14 10.83 5.45
N GLU A 152 5.98 9.80 6.30
CA GLU A 152 7.03 9.27 7.18
C GLU A 152 8.15 8.56 6.40
N ALA A 153 7.80 7.67 5.47
CA ALA A 153 8.76 6.98 4.62
C ALA A 153 9.58 7.94 3.76
N LEU A 154 8.99 9.07 3.36
CA LEU A 154 9.65 10.10 2.58
C LEU A 154 10.46 11.10 3.44
N GLN A 155 10.48 10.96 4.78
CA GLN A 155 11.17 11.85 5.72
C GLN A 155 11.07 13.33 5.32
N SER A 156 9.84 13.83 5.12
CA SER A 156 9.55 15.24 4.83
C SER A 156 10.39 15.87 3.70
N VAL A 157 10.06 15.56 2.45
CA VAL A 157 10.06 16.65 1.45
C VAL A 157 8.81 17.49 1.75
N GLU A 158 8.91 18.44 2.68
CA GLU A 158 7.91 19.50 2.79
C GLU A 158 7.72 20.10 1.39
N PRO A 159 6.49 20.14 0.83
CA PRO A 159 6.21 21.19 -0.12
C PRO A 159 6.27 22.47 0.71
N GLU A 160 7.34 23.27 0.56
CA GLU A 160 7.34 24.66 0.97
C GLU A 160 6.15 25.33 0.30
N ASN A 161 4.99 25.27 0.96
CA ASN A 161 3.86 26.11 0.67
C ASN A 161 4.17 27.47 1.29
N LYS A 162 5.25 28.09 0.82
CA LYS A 162 5.46 29.52 0.98
C LYS A 162 4.38 30.19 0.17
N SER A 163 3.34 30.49 0.92
CA SER A 163 2.42 31.59 0.70
C SER A 163 3.21 32.83 0.28
N GLN A 164 3.49 32.99 -1.01
CA GLN A 164 3.77 34.29 -1.59
C GLN A 164 2.44 34.99 -1.83
N LYS A 165 1.85 35.43 -0.72
CA LYS A 165 1.11 36.68 -0.67
C LYS A 165 1.77 37.52 0.41
N SER A 166 2.52 38.54 -0.01
CA SER A 166 2.42 39.94 0.44
C SER A 166 3.72 40.71 0.13
N ALA A 167 3.54 41.96 -0.29
CA ALA A 167 4.51 43.00 -0.69
C ALA A 167 4.97 42.86 -2.17
N LYS A 168 4.56 43.73 -3.09
CA LYS A 168 4.35 45.18 -2.98
C LYS A 168 3.38 45.66 -4.05
#